data_AF-A0A926PX73-F1
#
_entry.id   AF-A0A926PX73-F1
#
_cell.length_a   1.000
_cell.length_b   1.000
_cell.length_c   1.000
_cell.angle_alpha   90.00
_cell.angle_beta   90.00
_cell.angle_gamma   90.00
#
_symmetry.space_group_name_H-M   'P 1'
#
loop_
_entity.id
_entity.type
_entity.pdbx_description
1 polymer ?
#
loop_
_entity_poly.entity_id
_entity_poly.type
_entity_poly.pdbx_seq_one_letter_code
_entity_poly.pdbx_strand_id
1 'polypeptide(L)'
;MTFPAEPSTTPMETLYALLDNGGVYATSWEQGQPGSQALPSPGRIVTQDEYQARLDEINAANGQRVVDAEAARQHEARADYDALIGAGIPAATAQRLTGYTQTAG
;
A
#
# COMPACT_ATOMS: atom_id res chain seq x y z
N MET A 1 0.18 -37.92 33.55
CA MET A 1 0.68 -37.81 32.16
C MET A 1 -0.05 -36.64 31.53
N THR A 2 0.62 -35.51 31.33
CA THR A 2 0.04 -34.30 30.72
C THR A 2 0.24 -34.39 29.22
N PHE A 3 -0.86 -34.41 28.46
CA PHE A 3 -0.84 -34.27 27.01
C PHE A 3 -0.52 -32.80 26.68
N PRO A 4 0.41 -32.50 25.74
CA PRO A 4 0.54 -31.14 25.24
C PRO A 4 -0.77 -30.77 24.55
N ALA A 5 -1.36 -29.62 24.92
CA ALA A 5 -2.48 -29.07 24.18
C ALA A 5 -2.04 -28.89 22.73
N GLU A 6 -2.68 -29.62 21.80
CA GLU A 6 -2.54 -29.36 20.38
C GLU A 6 -2.90 -27.89 20.14
N PRO A 7 -2.17 -27.15 19.28
CA PRO A 7 -2.61 -25.83 18.89
C PRO A 7 -3.94 -25.99 18.17
N SER A 8 -5.04 -25.71 18.88
CA SER A 8 -6.37 -25.58 18.29
C SER A 8 -6.30 -24.53 17.19
N THR A 9 -6.09 -24.97 15.96
CA THR A 9 -6.17 -24.11 14.78
C THR A 9 -7.65 -23.92 14.53
N THR A 10 -8.26 -22.99 15.25
CA THR A 10 -9.67 -22.66 15.07
C THR A 10 -9.86 -22.28 13.60
N PRO A 11 -10.77 -22.94 12.85
CA PRO A 11 -11.02 -22.57 11.47
C PRO A 11 -11.49 -21.11 11.42
N MET A 12 -10.79 -20.29 10.65
CA MET A 12 -11.16 -18.90 10.41
C MET A 12 -11.93 -18.81 9.10
N GLU A 13 -13.09 -18.16 9.13
CA GLU A 13 -13.87 -17.85 7.93
C GLU A 13 -13.58 -16.41 7.51
N THR A 14 -13.46 -16.15 6.21
CA THR A 14 -13.15 -14.81 5.68
C THR A 14 -14.25 -14.33 4.76
N LEU A 15 -14.73 -13.11 5.01
CA LEU A 15 -15.64 -12.38 4.14
C LEU A 15 -14.82 -11.47 3.23
N TYR A 16 -15.07 -11.57 1.94
CA TYR A 16 -14.57 -10.62 0.95
C TYR A 16 -15.71 -9.76 0.44
N ALA A 17 -15.48 -8.45 0.34
CA ALA A 17 -16.47 -7.51 -0.16
C ALA A 17 -15.85 -6.44 -1.05
N LEU A 18 -16.62 -6.03 -2.07
CA LEU A 18 -16.35 -4.84 -2.87
C LEU A 18 -17.27 -3.73 -2.39
N LEU A 19 -16.68 -2.59 -2.06
CA LEU A 19 -17.38 -1.42 -1.60
C LEU A 19 -17.81 -0.56 -2.80
N ASP A 20 -18.95 0.12 -2.71
CA ASP A 20 -19.48 0.98 -3.79
C ASP A 20 -18.57 2.19 -4.08
N ASN A 21 -17.72 2.56 -3.12
CA ASN A 21 -16.68 3.58 -3.30
C ASN A 21 -15.50 3.10 -4.17
N GLY A 22 -15.56 1.87 -4.69
CA GLY A 22 -14.55 1.26 -5.54
C GLY A 22 -13.39 0.59 -4.78
N GLY A 23 -13.42 0.62 -3.45
CA GLY A 23 -12.47 -0.07 -2.57
C GLY A 23 -12.82 -1.53 -2.31
N VAL A 24 -11.92 -2.22 -1.62
CA VAL A 24 -12.05 -3.63 -1.24
C VAL A 24 -12.00 -3.78 0.28
N TYR A 25 -12.73 -4.75 0.82
CA TYR A 25 -12.78 -5.05 2.25
C TYR A 25 -12.66 -6.55 2.49
N ALA A 26 -11.83 -6.94 3.46
CA ALA A 26 -11.70 -8.32 3.90
C ALA A 26 -11.69 -8.36 5.43
N THR A 27 -12.48 -9.26 6.02
CA THR A 27 -12.46 -9.52 7.46
C THR A 27 -12.54 -11.01 7.73
N SER A 28 -11.84 -11.48 8.77
CA SER A 28 -11.77 -12.88 9.15
C SER A 28 -12.21 -13.05 10.60
N TRP A 29 -13.03 -14.06 10.89
CA TRP A 29 -13.51 -14.38 12.22
C TRP A 29 -13.39 -15.87 12.53
N GLU A 30 -13.41 -16.22 13.81
CA GLU A 30 -13.42 -17.60 14.27
C GLU A 30 -14.79 -18.26 13.99
N GLN A 31 -14.76 -19.46 13.43
CA GLN A 31 -15.97 -20.23 13.15
C GLN A 31 -16.76 -20.51 14.45
N GLY A 32 -18.03 -20.12 14.49
CA GLY A 32 -18.89 -20.26 15.67
C GLY A 32 -19.10 -18.98 16.49
N GLN A 33 -18.36 -17.90 16.19
CA GLN A 33 -18.78 -16.56 16.60
C GLN A 33 -19.79 -16.01 15.57
N PRO A 34 -20.80 -15.23 15.98
CA PRO A 34 -21.68 -14.54 15.04
C PRO A 34 -20.85 -13.55 14.22
N GLY A 35 -20.44 -13.99 13.02
CA GLY A 35 -19.69 -13.22 12.02
C GLY A 35 -20.51 -12.14 11.32
N SER A 36 -21.49 -11.54 12.02
CA SER A 36 -22.29 -10.44 11.50
C SER A 36 -21.52 -9.13 11.63
N GLN A 37 -20.33 -9.05 11.03
CA GLN A 37 -19.62 -7.80 10.93
C GLN A 37 -20.23 -7.01 9.77
N ALA A 38 -20.97 -5.95 10.10
CA ALA A 38 -21.52 -5.05 9.11
C ALA A 38 -20.39 -4.45 8.27
N LEU A 39 -20.60 -4.39 6.95
CA LEU A 39 -19.66 -3.73 6.07
C LEU A 39 -19.51 -2.26 6.49
N PRO A 40 -18.28 -1.70 6.47
CA PRO A 40 -18.06 -0.30 6.83
C PRO A 40 -18.70 0.68 5.83
N SER A 41 -19.10 0.19 4.65
CA SER A 41 -19.76 0.96 3.60
C SER A 41 -20.70 0.05 2.82
N PRO A 42 -21.70 0.60 2.11
CA PRO A 42 -22.47 -0.15 1.12
C PRO A 42 -21.55 -0.83 0.11
N GLY A 43 -21.92 -2.03 -0.27
CA GLY A 43 -21.12 -2.87 -1.14
C GLY A 43 -21.75 -4.24 -1.29
N ARG A 44 -21.03 -5.12 -1.98
CA ARG A 44 -21.45 -6.50 -2.21
C ARG A 44 -20.40 -7.47 -1.73
N ILE A 45 -20.87 -8.58 -1.17
CA ILE A 45 -20.04 -9.74 -0.85
C ILE A 45 -19.62 -10.37 -2.17
N VAL A 46 -18.35 -10.71 -2.29
CA VAL A 46 -17.75 -11.31 -3.48
C VAL A 46 -16.95 -12.54 -3.12
N THR A 47 -16.54 -13.31 -4.13
CA THR A 47 -15.59 -14.40 -3.91
C THR A 47 -14.18 -13.85 -3.65
N GLN A 48 -13.31 -14.73 -3.14
CA GLN A 48 -11.88 -14.41 -3.00
C GLN A 48 -11.25 -14.02 -4.34
N ASP A 49 -11.59 -14.71 -5.43
CA ASP A 49 -11.06 -14.45 -6.76
C ASP A 49 -11.46 -13.05 -7.27
N GLU A 50 -12.72 -12.66 -7.07
CA GLU A 50 -13.21 -11.32 -7.43
C GLU A 50 -12.55 -10.21 -6.60
N TYR A 51 -12.34 -10.46 -5.30
CA TYR A 51 -11.60 -9.54 -4.44
C TYR A 51 -10.15 -9.37 -4.91
N GLN A 52 -9.47 -10.47 -5.21
CA GLN A 52 -8.07 -10.45 -5.65
C GLN A 52 -7.93 -9.72 -6.98
N ALA A 53 -8.80 -10.01 -7.95
CA ALA A 53 -8.81 -9.32 -9.24
C ALA A 53 -8.97 -7.79 -9.06
N ARG A 54 -9.88 -7.36 -8.18
CA ARG A 54 -10.08 -5.94 -7.92
C ARG A 54 -8.90 -5.30 -7.19
N LEU A 55 -8.29 -6.01 -6.24
CA LEU A 55 -7.10 -5.56 -5.54
C LEU A 55 -5.91 -5.40 -6.50
N ASP A 56 -5.76 -6.32 -7.45
CA ASP A 56 -4.73 -6.23 -8.50
C ASP A 56 -4.96 -5.04 -9.42
N GLU A 57 -6.20 -4.74 -9.81
CA GLU A 57 -6.56 -3.53 -10.58
C GLU A 57 -6.19 -2.24 -9.82
N ILE A 58 -6.52 -2.16 -8.52
CA ILE A 58 -6.19 -1.01 -7.67
C ILE A 58 -4.68 -0.85 -7.57
N ASN A 59 -3.95 -1.94 -7.35
CA ASN A 59 -2.50 -1.94 -7.27
C ASN A 59 -1.85 -1.52 -8.59
N ALA A 60 -2.35 -2.00 -9.72
CA ALA A 60 -1.89 -1.58 -11.04
C ALA A 60 -2.12 -0.07 -11.28
N ALA A 61 -3.31 0.44 -10.92
CA ALA A 61 -3.63 1.85 -11.03
C ALA A 61 -2.77 2.74 -10.12
N ASN A 62 -2.46 2.27 -8.90
CA ASN A 62 -1.60 2.99 -7.96
C ASN A 62 -0.12 2.90 -8.35
N GLY A 63 0.34 1.76 -8.88
CA GLY A 63 1.71 1.56 -9.33
C GLY A 63 2.15 2.60 -10.36
N GLN A 64 1.28 2.92 -11.32
CA GLN A 64 1.56 3.96 -12.31
C GLN A 64 1.74 5.34 -11.66
N ARG A 65 0.88 5.68 -10.69
CA ARG A 65 0.96 6.97 -9.99
C ARG A 65 2.23 7.11 -9.15
N VAL A 66 2.70 6.01 -8.55
CA VAL A 66 3.95 6.01 -7.77
C VAL A 66 5.15 6.25 -8.69
N VAL A 67 5.20 5.60 -9.86
CA VAL A 67 6.28 5.79 -10.83
C VAL A 67 6.30 7.24 -11.34
N ASP A 68 5.14 7.79 -11.68
CA ASP A 68 5.05 9.17 -12.18
C ASP A 68 5.44 10.20 -11.10
N ALA A 69 5.02 9.97 -9.85
CA ALA A 69 5.36 10.84 -8.72
C ALA A 69 6.86 10.78 -8.36
N GLU A 70 7.48 9.60 -8.46
CA GLU A 70 8.91 9.43 -8.21
C GLU A 70 9.75 10.12 -9.29
N ALA A 71 9.36 9.99 -10.56
CA ALA A 71 10.04 10.68 -11.67
C ALA A 71 9.93 12.20 -11.54
N ALA A 72 8.75 12.72 -11.17
CA ALA A 72 8.55 14.15 -10.93
C ALA A 72 9.42 14.66 -9.77
N ARG A 73 9.47 13.92 -8.64
CA ARG A 73 10.32 14.25 -7.49
C ARG A 73 11.81 14.28 -7.86
N GLN A 74 12.29 13.31 -8.63
CA GLN A 74 13.70 13.28 -9.05
C GLN A 74 14.04 14.46 -9.96
N HIS A 75 13.13 14.83 -10.87
CA HIS A 75 13.32 15.99 -11.74
C HIS A 75 13.36 17.30 -10.95
N GLU A 76 12.44 17.49 -10.01
CA GLU A 76 12.38 18.67 -9.14
C GLU A 76 13.61 18.78 -8.24
N ALA A 77 14.00 17.67 -7.58
CA ALA A 77 15.18 17.64 -6.72
C ALA A 77 16.49 17.97 -7.49
N ARG A 78 16.59 17.53 -8.75
CA ARG A 78 17.71 17.90 -9.62
C ARG A 78 17.69 19.38 -9.99
N ALA A 79 16.53 19.91 -10.36
CA ALA A 79 16.39 21.33 -10.72
C ALA A 79 16.75 22.24 -9.54
N ASP A 80 16.31 21.90 -8.33
CA ASP A 80 16.66 22.62 -7.10
C ASP A 80 18.16 22.52 -6.80
N TYR A 81 18.76 21.34 -7.01
CA TYR A 81 20.20 21.17 -6.84
C TYR A 81 20.98 22.09 -7.78
N ASP A 82 20.64 22.09 -9.07
CA ASP A 82 21.30 22.94 -10.07
C ASP A 82 21.11 24.43 -9.77
N ALA A 83 19.94 24.84 -9.27
CA ALA A 83 19.66 26.20 -8.83
C ALA A 83 20.51 26.61 -7.62
N LEU A 84 20.66 25.73 -6.62
CA LEU A 84 21.49 25.97 -5.44
C LEU A 84 22.97 26.07 -5.81
N ILE A 85 23.45 25.23 -6.72
CA ILE A 85 24.80 25.32 -7.27
C ILE A 85 25.00 26.66 -8.00
N GLY A 86 24.05 27.07 -8.85
CA GLY A 86 24.08 28.35 -9.55
C GLY A 86 24.07 29.56 -8.61
N ALA A 87 23.41 29.43 -7.45
CA ALA A 87 23.42 30.44 -6.39
C ALA A 87 24.71 30.44 -5.54
N GLY A 88 25.66 29.55 -5.81
CA GLY A 88 26.94 29.46 -5.12
C GLY A 88 26.91 28.66 -3.82
N ILE A 89 25.83 27.90 -3.56
CA ILE A 89 25.78 26.97 -2.42
C ILE A 89 26.71 25.79 -2.72
N PRO A 90 27.57 25.36 -1.77
CA PRO A 90 28.41 24.20 -1.95
C PRO A 90 27.60 22.93 -2.24
N ALA A 91 28.10 22.09 -3.14
CA ALA A 91 27.44 20.86 -3.57
C ALA A 91 27.00 19.95 -2.41
N ALA A 92 27.84 19.79 -1.39
CA ALA A 92 27.50 18.98 -0.21
C ALA A 92 26.28 19.52 0.56
N THR A 93 26.11 20.85 0.60
CA THR A 93 24.95 21.49 1.24
C THR A 93 23.72 21.37 0.36
N ALA A 94 23.85 21.58 -0.95
CA ALA A 94 22.76 21.42 -1.90
C ALA A 94 22.20 19.98 -1.94
N GLN A 95 23.06 18.96 -1.85
CA GLN A 95 22.66 17.54 -1.76
C GLN A 95 21.83 17.25 -0.50
N ARG A 96 22.21 17.81 0.64
CA ARG A 96 21.47 17.62 1.90
C ARG A 96 20.10 18.29 1.89
N LEU A 97 19.99 19.46 1.24
CA LEU A 97 18.75 20.24 1.19
C LEU A 97 17.73 19.63 0.20
N THR A 98 18.20 19.09 -0.92
CA THR A 98 17.33 18.56 -1.97
C THR A 98 17.10 17.06 -1.86
N GLY A 99 17.97 16.35 -1.12
CA GLY A 99 17.99 14.88 -1.10
C GLY A 99 18.48 14.27 -2.43
N TYR A 100 18.81 15.08 -3.43
CA TYR A 100 19.36 14.63 -4.70
C TYR A 100 20.80 14.16 -4.47
N THR A 101 21.02 12.85 -4.62
CA THR A 101 22.36 12.28 -4.68
C THR A 101 22.73 12.09 -6.13
N GLN A 102 23.70 12.88 -6.62
CA GLN A 102 24.34 12.59 -7.89
C GLN A 102 25.17 11.32 -7.67
N THR A 103 24.56 10.16 -7.93
CA THR A 103 25.32 8.91 -8.00
C THR A 103 26.26 9.08 -9.19
N ALA A 104 27.55 9.27 -8.90
CA ALA A 104 28.58 9.25 -9.92
C ALA A 104 28.49 7.89 -10.61
N GLY A 105 28.16 7.90 -11.91
CA GLY A 105 28.23 6.72 -12.77
C GLY A 105 29.66 6.27 -12.99
#